data_AF-A0A916WVL2-F1
#
_entry.id   AF-A0A916WVL2-F1
#
_cell.length_a   1.000
_cell.length_b   1.000
_cell.length_c   1.000
_cell.angle_alpha   90.00
_cell.angle_beta   90.00
_cell.angle_gamma   90.00
#
_symmetry.space_group_name_H-M   'P 1'
#
loop_
_entity.id
_entity.type
_entity.pdbx_description
1 polymer ?
#
loop_
_entity_poly.entity_id
_entity_poly.type
_entity_poly.pdbx_seq_one_letter_code
_entity_poly.pdbx_strand_id
1 'polypeptide(L)' 'MSIVDGFVRAATMAVDAGFDGVQIHAAHGYLLAQFLSPLANTRTDRYGGSPTARRRMLLDTVRAVRSAIGPPQHCR' A
#
# COMPACT_ATOMS: atom_id res chain seq x y z
N MET A 1 2.59 -14.38 6.48
CA MET A 1 1.74 -13.20 6.22
C MET A 1 2.63 -12.10 5.64
N SER A 2 2.30 -11.60 4.46
CA SER A 2 3.08 -10.57 3.76
C SER A 2 2.80 -9.17 4.29
N ILE A 3 3.65 -8.18 3.96
CA ILE A 3 3.38 -6.77 4.26
C ILE A 3 2.08 -6.31 3.58
N VAL A 4 1.82 -6.76 2.35
CA VAL A 4 0.57 -6.44 1.62
C VAL A 4 -0.64 -6.97 2.39
N ASP A 5 -0.58 -8.20 2.90
CA ASP A 5 -1.67 -8.79 3.71
C ASP A 5 -1.90 -7.98 5.00
N GLY A 6 -0.83 -7.39 5.55
CA GLY A 6 -0.92 -6.49 6.71
C GLY A 6 -1.73 -5.23 6.42
N PHE A 7 -1.48 -4.58 5.28
CA PHE A 7 -2.28 -3.43 4.83
C PHE A 7 -3.73 -3.80 4.55
N VAL A 8 -3.96 -4.94 3.88
CA VAL A 8 -5.31 -5.45 3.61
C VAL A 8 -6.07 -5.64 4.92
N ARG A 9 -5.48 -6.35 5.88
CA ARG A 9 -6.14 -6.61 7.17
C ARG A 9 -6.46 -5.31 7.91
N ALA A 10 -5.52 -4.38 7.97
CA ALA A 10 -5.75 -3.09 8.62
C ALA A 10 -6.86 -2.28 7.94
N ALA A 11 -6.91 -2.30 6.60
CA ALA A 11 -7.95 -1.59 5.86
C ALA A 11 -9.34 -2.21 6.05
N THR A 12 -9.44 -3.54 6.06
CA THR A 12 -10.70 -4.24 6.38
C THR A 12 -11.17 -3.88 7.78
N MET A 13 -10.28 -3.93 8.77
CA MET A 13 -10.62 -3.53 10.15
C MET A 13 -11.11 -2.08 10.25
N ALA A 14 -10.54 -1.16 9.47
CA ALA A 14 -11.00 0.23 9.46
C ALA A 14 -12.42 0.36 8.89
N VAL A 15 -12.72 -0.37 7.80
CA VAL A 15 -14.09 -0.39 7.24
C VAL A 15 -15.07 -1.04 8.21
N ASP A 16 -14.71 -2.16 8.83
CA ASP A 16 -15.54 -2.84 9.83
C ASP A 16 -15.80 -1.95 11.06
N ALA A 17 -14.87 -1.06 11.39
CA ALA A 17 -15.01 -0.06 12.45
C ALA A 17 -15.83 1.18 12.05
N GLY A 18 -16.30 1.27 10.80
CA GLY A 18 -17.16 2.34 10.31
C GLY A 18 -16.43 3.55 9.73
N PHE A 19 -15.14 3.45 9.39
CA PHE A 19 -14.45 4.51 8.66
C PHE A 19 -14.91 4.58 7.19
N ASP A 20 -15.07 5.80 6.65
CA ASP A 20 -15.47 6.01 5.26
C ASP A 20 -14.38 5.64 4.23
N GLY A 21 -13.14 5.55 4.68
CA GLY A 21 -12.03 5.20 3.81
C GLY A 21 -10.71 5.08 4.56
N VAL A 22 -9.67 4.73 3.81
CA VAL A 22 -8.31 4.56 4.33
C VAL A 22 -7.31 5.31 3.46
N GLN A 23 -6.26 5.83 4.08
CA GLN A 23 -5.12 6.41 3.39
C GLN A 23 -3.94 5.44 3.43
N ILE A 24 -3.39 5.11 2.26
CA ILE A 24 -2.12 4.40 2.15
C ILE A 24 -0.98 5.43 2.20
N HIS A 25 -0.29 5.49 3.34
CA HIS A 25 0.75 6.49 3.56
C HIS A 25 2.07 6.09 2.87
N ALA A 26 2.50 6.88 1.88
CA ALA A 26 3.73 6.68 1.11
C ALA A 26 4.63 7.92 1.11
N ALA A 27 4.65 8.66 2.22
CA ALA A 27 5.43 9.89 2.40
C ALA A 27 6.32 9.81 3.66
N HIS A 28 6.99 10.92 3.96
CA HIS A 28 7.80 11.14 5.18
C HIS A 28 8.85 10.07 5.48
N GLY A 29 9.39 9.41 4.44
CA GLY A 29 10.46 8.41 4.61
C GLY A 29 10.01 7.10 5.26
N TYR A 30 8.71 6.86 5.44
CA TYR A 30 8.18 5.59 5.92
C TYR A 30 8.29 4.49 4.85
N LEU A 31 7.91 3.25 5.22
CA LEU A 31 8.14 2.04 4.44
C LEU A 31 7.89 2.19 2.93
N LEU A 32 6.69 2.62 2.52
CA LEU A 32 6.37 2.75 1.09
C LEU A 32 7.16 3.88 0.41
N ALA A 33 7.49 4.95 1.13
CA ALA A 33 8.39 5.99 0.63
C ALA A 33 9.83 5.48 0.45
N GLN A 34 10.30 4.58 1.33
CA GLN A 34 11.60 3.94 1.21
C GLN A 34 11.68 3.10 -0.07
N PHE A 35 10.63 2.34 -0.39
CA PHE A 35 10.57 1.58 -1.66
C PHE A 35 10.70 2.47 -2.89
N LEU A 36 10.10 3.67 -2.88
CA LEU A 36 10.13 4.61 -4.01
C LEU A 36 11.48 5.30 -4.19
N SER A 37 12.20 5.55 -3.09
CA SER A 37 13.45 6.29 -3.08
C SER A 37 14.62 5.44 -3.58
N PRO A 38 15.38 5.87 -4.60
CA PRO A 38 16.62 5.19 -5.00
C PRO A 38 17.73 5.28 -3.94
N LEU A 39 17.64 6.25 -3.01
CA LEU A 39 18.60 6.40 -1.92
C LEU A 39 18.38 5.33 -0.83
N ALA A 40 17.12 4.98 -0.57
CA ALA A 40 16.77 4.01 0.47
C ALA A 40 16.61 2.57 -0.06
N ASN A 41 16.12 2.42 -1.30
CA ASN A 41 15.90 1.12 -1.93
C ASN A 41 17.03 0.76 -2.89
N THR A 42 18.04 0.06 -2.36
CA THR A 42 19.19 -0.48 -3.10
C THR A 42 19.00 -1.94 -3.52
N ARG A 43 17.77 -2.45 -3.50
CA ARG A 43 17.46 -3.84 -3.88
C ARG A 43 17.70 -4.07 -5.38
N THR A 44 18.04 -5.31 -5.71
CA THR A 44 18.26 -5.80 -7.09
C THR A 44 17.17 -6.77 -7.55
N ASP A 45 16.15 -7.01 -6.72
CA ASP A 45 15.03 -7.89 -7.04
C ASP A 45 13.88 -7.14 -7.75
N ARG A 46 12.74 -7.82 -7.91
CA ARG A 46 11.55 -7.26 -8.59
C ARG A 46 10.97 -5.98 -7.97
N TYR A 47 11.43 -5.58 -6.78
CA TYR A 47 10.99 -4.38 -6.08
C TYR A 47 12.06 -3.26 -6.04
N GLY A 48 13.20 -3.43 -6.69
CA GLY A 48 14.30 -2.45 -6.70
C GLY A 48 14.89 -2.17 -8.08
N GLY A 49 15.89 -1.29 -8.12
CA GLY A 49 16.57 -0.90 -9.37
C GLY A 49 15.77 0.13 -10.19
N SER A 50 14.85 -0.31 -11.05
CA SER A 50 14.11 0.62 -11.93
C SER A 50 12.99 1.37 -11.21
N PRO A 51 12.58 2.58 -11.66
CA PRO A 51 11.40 3.26 -11.11
C PRO A 51 10.13 2.41 -11.12
N THR A 52 9.94 1.57 -12.15
CA THR A 52 8.80 0.64 -12.26
C THR A 52 8.84 -0.47 -11.21
N ALA A 53 10.02 -1.02 -10.92
CA ALA A 53 10.17 -2.01 -9.86
C ALA A 53 9.99 -1.38 -8.47
N ARG A 54 10.56 -0.19 -8.24
CA ARG A 54 10.45 0.54 -6.96
C ARG A 54 9.00 0.88 -6.57
N ARG A 55 8.16 1.29 -7.54
CA ARG A 55 6.73 1.55 -7.29
C ARG A 55 5.87 0.30 -7.12
N ARG A 56 6.40 -0.89 -7.44
CA ARG A 56 5.61 -2.13 -7.46
C ARG A 56 4.98 -2.43 -6.10
N MET A 57 5.73 -2.28 -5.01
CA MET A 57 5.22 -2.53 -3.66
C MET A 57 4.02 -1.65 -3.33
N LEU A 58 4.11 -0.34 -3.62
CA LEU A 58 3.01 0.61 -3.41
C LEU A 58 1.77 0.23 -4.25
N LEU A 59 1.96 -0.08 -5.52
CA LEU A 59 0.85 -0.42 -6.42
C LEU A 59 0.18 -1.75 -6.05
N ASP A 60 0.97 -2.74 -5.66
CA ASP A 60 0.46 -4.03 -5.20
C ASP A 60 -0.36 -3.84 -3.92
N THR A 61 0.12 -3.03 -2.96
CA THR A 61 -0.63 -2.66 -1.75
C THR A 61 -1.94 -1.94 -2.08
N VAL A 62 -1.93 -0.90 -2.91
CA VAL A 62 -3.14 -0.13 -3.25
C VAL A 62 -4.18 -1.02 -3.95
N ARG A 63 -3.75 -1.87 -4.89
CA ARG A 63 -4.65 -2.79 -5.60
C ARG A 63 -5.26 -3.82 -4.65
N ALA A 64 -4.45 -4.44 -3.80
CA ALA A 64 -4.92 -5.45 -2.85
C ALA A 64 -5.92 -4.84 -1.85
N VAL A 65 -5.59 -3.67 -1.29
CA VAL A 65 -6.50 -2.95 -0.37
C VAL A 65 -7.79 -2.58 -1.08
N ARG A 66 -7.73 -1.99 -2.28
CA ARG A 66 -8.93 -1.63 -3.05
C ARG A 66 -9.80 -2.85 -3.35
N SER A 67 -9.18 -3.97 -3.72
CA SER A 67 -9.91 -5.23 -3.97
C SER A 67 -10.59 -5.78 -2.72
N ALA A 68 -9.99 -5.59 -1.54
CA ALA A 68 -10.50 -6.12 -0.28
C ALA A 68 -11.66 -5.31 0.30
N ILE A 69 -11.58 -3.97 0.24
CA ILE A 69 -12.60 -3.10 0.86
C ILE A 69 -13.76 -2.71 -0.09
N GLY A 70 -13.59 -2.94 -1.40
CA GLY A 70 -14.64 -2.67 -2.38
C GLY A 70 -14.88 -1.17 -2.68
N PRO A 71 -16.00 -0.83 -3.36
CA PRO A 71 -16.40 0.55 -3.59
C PRO A 71 -16.83 1.27 -2.30
N PRO A 72 -16.89 2.62 -2.30
CA PRO A 72 -17.36 3.39 -1.15
C PRO A 72 -18.75 2.91 -0.70
N GLN A 73 -18.91 2.65 0.60
CA GLN A 73 -20.17 2.13 1.14
C GLN A 73 -21.17 3.23 1.53
N HIS A 74 -20.72 4.48 1.67
CA HIS A 74 -21.51 5.60 2.20
C HIS A 74 -21.84 6.72 1.18
N CYS A 75 -21.72 6.49 -0.13
CA CYS A 75 -22.35 7.39 -1.11
C CYS A 75 -23.88 7.19 -1.04
N ARG A 76 -24.54 7.95 -0.16
CA ARG A 76 -25.97 8.26 -0.26
C ARG A 76 -26.14 9.65 -0.84
#